data_AF-A0A660MMZ1-F1
#
_entry.id   AF-A0A660MMZ1-F1
#
_cell.length_a   1.000
_cell.length_b   1.000
_cell.length_c   1.000
_cell.angle_alpha   90.00
_cell.angle_beta   90.00
_cell.angle_gamma   90.00
#
_symmetry.space_group_name_H-M   'P 1'
#
loop_
_entity.id
_entity.type
_entity.pdbx_description
1 polymer ?
#
loop_
_entity_poly.entity_id
_entity_poly.type
_entity_poly.pdbx_seq_one_letter_code
_entity_poly.pdbx_strand_id
1 'polypeptide(L)'
;MLTFNVGENLCAVSLMPAPIPDGEAEANAAFNYYWPEAVETTRQHQAHLLVAVMPGGEDSAVARMQLYSKIICSCLADANALGVYTSGTVFAPDFYRSVCAEMRQGQLPVPIWVFLGLYQDEGGNNAYTIGMRQFDKMEMEIRASQHDLNDIHGTLLGICAYIISQDVTLHDGETIGFSAEQQLRISRSPAIAGGAEETLKIAY
;
A
#
# COMPACT_ATOMS: atom_id res chain seq x y z
N MET A 1 0.08 -22.89 -12.65
CA MET A 1 -0.36 -21.53 -13.02
C MET A 1 -1.81 -21.59 -13.50
N LEU A 2 -2.69 -20.81 -12.88
CA LEU A 2 -4.06 -20.57 -13.29
C LEU A 2 -4.10 -19.21 -14.01
N THR A 3 -4.67 -19.15 -15.20
CA THR A 3 -4.94 -17.89 -15.91
C THR A 3 -6.41 -17.83 -16.30
N PHE A 4 -7.01 -16.64 -16.22
CA PHE A 4 -8.41 -16.43 -16.53
C PHE A 4 -8.67 -14.95 -16.83
N ASN A 5 -9.73 -14.67 -17.58
CA ASN A 5 -10.14 -13.30 -17.87
C ASN A 5 -11.28 -12.89 -16.94
N VAL A 6 -11.25 -11.64 -16.48
CA VAL A 6 -12.38 -10.96 -15.83
C VAL A 6 -12.61 -9.67 -16.59
N GLY A 7 -13.70 -9.63 -17.36
CA GLY A 7 -13.86 -8.60 -18.40
C GLY A 7 -12.73 -8.73 -19.42
N GLU A 8 -12.04 -7.61 -19.68
CA GLU A 8 -10.88 -7.57 -20.58
C GLU A 8 -9.55 -7.81 -19.85
N ASN A 9 -9.53 -7.84 -18.51
CA ASN A 9 -8.29 -8.03 -17.75
C ASN A 9 -7.87 -9.50 -17.70
N LEU A 10 -6.60 -9.77 -18.01
CA LEU A 10 -5.98 -11.08 -17.85
C LEU A 10 -5.43 -11.23 -16.43
N CYS A 11 -5.96 -12.21 -15.69
CA CYS A 11 -5.53 -12.52 -14.33
C CYS A 11 -4.68 -13.78 -14.32
N ALA A 12 -3.66 -13.80 -13.46
CA ALA A 12 -2.79 -14.97 -13.25
C ALA A 12 -2.57 -15.22 -11.76
N VAL A 13 -2.63 -16.49 -11.37
CA VAL A 13 -2.25 -16.98 -10.04
C VAL A 13 -1.31 -18.18 -10.22
N SER A 14 -0.08 -18.08 -9.72
CA SER A 14 0.91 -19.14 -9.84
C SER A 14 1.50 -19.50 -8.49
N LEU A 15 1.54 -20.80 -8.20
CA LEU A 15 2.23 -21.34 -7.04
C LEU A 15 3.72 -21.47 -7.35
N MET A 16 4.53 -20.84 -6.51
CA MET A 16 5.96 -21.08 -6.41
C MET A 16 6.17 -22.01 -5.21
N PRO A 17 6.63 -23.26 -5.41
CA PRO A 17 6.83 -24.24 -4.35
C PRO A 17 8.15 -23.99 -3.60
N ALA A 18 8.40 -22.73 -3.24
CA ALA A 18 9.57 -22.27 -2.51
C ALA A 18 9.21 -20.99 -1.73
N PRO A 19 9.88 -20.70 -0.61
CA PRO A 19 9.74 -19.41 0.05
C PRO A 19 10.20 -18.27 -0.88
N ILE A 20 9.79 -17.06 -0.53
CA ILE A 20 10.34 -15.84 -1.11
C ILE A 20 11.83 -15.79 -0.75
N PRO A 21 12.72 -15.57 -1.73
CA PRO A 21 14.16 -15.67 -1.52
C PRO A 21 14.69 -14.58 -0.59
N ASP A 22 15.93 -14.78 -0.12
CA ASP A 22 16.77 -13.80 0.56
C ASP A 22 16.22 -13.19 1.86
N GLY A 23 15.17 -13.78 2.43
CA GLY A 23 14.51 -13.27 3.64
C GLY A 23 13.78 -11.94 3.41
N GLU A 24 13.48 -11.62 2.15
CA GLU A 24 12.89 -10.34 1.75
C GLU A 24 11.53 -10.12 2.42
N ALA A 25 10.69 -11.16 2.46
CA ALA A 25 9.36 -11.07 3.03
C ALA A 25 9.42 -10.77 4.54
N GLU A 26 10.32 -11.44 5.27
CA GLU A 26 10.54 -11.25 6.70
C GLU A 26 11.09 -9.88 7.02
N ALA A 27 12.03 -9.38 6.20
CA ALA A 27 12.57 -8.03 6.35
C ALA A 27 11.47 -6.97 6.18
N ASN A 28 10.58 -7.14 5.20
CA ASN A 28 9.47 -6.21 4.97
C ASN A 28 8.31 -6.38 5.96
N ALA A 29 8.11 -7.59 6.50
CA ALA A 29 7.15 -7.84 7.58
C ALA A 29 7.52 -7.06 8.86
N ALA A 30 8.81 -6.80 9.09
CA ALA A 30 9.28 -6.04 10.25
C ALA A 30 8.80 -4.57 10.26
N PHE A 31 8.37 -4.03 9.11
CA PHE A 31 7.78 -2.69 9.04
C PHE A 31 6.32 -2.65 9.50
N ASN A 32 5.62 -3.81 9.58
CA ASN A 32 4.20 -3.83 9.92
C ASN A 32 3.97 -3.68 11.44
N TYR A 33 3.87 -2.44 11.90
CA TYR A 33 3.58 -2.12 13.30
C TYR A 33 2.15 -2.48 13.76
N TYR A 34 1.26 -2.90 12.86
CA TYR A 34 -0.08 -3.40 13.21
C TYR A 34 -0.09 -4.90 13.56
N TRP A 35 0.97 -5.63 13.21
CA TRP A 35 0.99 -7.09 13.32
C TRP A 35 2.27 -7.57 14.00
N PRO A 36 2.29 -7.65 15.35
CA PRO A 36 3.48 -8.03 16.12
C PRO A 36 4.11 -9.37 15.71
N GLU A 37 3.28 -10.32 15.27
CA GLU A 37 3.71 -11.66 14.84
C GLU A 37 4.10 -11.73 13.36
N ALA A 38 4.10 -10.61 12.62
CA ALA A 38 4.30 -10.61 11.17
C ALA A 38 5.60 -11.31 10.75
N VAL A 39 6.72 -10.99 11.38
CA VAL A 39 8.04 -11.56 11.04
C VAL A 39 8.08 -13.06 11.33
N GLU A 40 7.63 -13.48 12.51
CA GLU A 40 7.64 -14.89 12.91
C GLU A 40 6.71 -15.74 12.04
N THR A 41 5.51 -15.21 11.75
CA THR A 41 4.54 -15.88 10.88
C THR A 41 5.06 -15.96 9.45
N THR A 42 5.60 -14.85 8.94
CA THR A 42 6.15 -14.81 7.57
C THR A 42 7.27 -15.83 7.43
N ARG A 43 8.20 -15.96 8.38
CA ARG A 43 9.32 -16.92 8.30
C ARG A 43 8.90 -18.38 8.10
N GLN A 44 7.68 -18.75 8.47
CA GLN A 44 7.18 -20.12 8.35
C GLN A 44 6.71 -20.50 6.94
N HIS A 45 6.61 -19.53 6.02
CA HIS A 45 6.19 -19.80 4.65
C HIS A 45 7.18 -20.71 3.91
N GLN A 46 6.65 -21.70 3.19
CA GLN A 46 7.44 -22.66 2.41
C GLN A 46 7.18 -22.55 0.91
N ALA A 47 6.17 -21.78 0.55
CA ALA A 47 5.69 -21.54 -0.80
C ALA A 47 5.04 -20.16 -0.84
N HIS A 48 4.90 -19.58 -2.04
CA HIS A 48 4.15 -18.35 -2.22
C HIS A 48 3.34 -18.36 -3.51
N LEU A 49 2.27 -17.57 -3.53
CA LEU A 49 1.48 -17.33 -4.72
C LEU A 49 1.93 -16.01 -5.36
N LEU A 50 2.25 -16.06 -6.65
CA LEU A 50 2.38 -14.87 -7.48
C LEU A 50 1.03 -14.56 -8.09
N VAL A 51 0.53 -13.35 -7.85
CA VAL A 51 -0.77 -12.88 -8.34
C VAL A 51 -0.56 -11.66 -9.20
N ALA A 52 -1.14 -11.66 -10.39
CA ALA A 52 -1.07 -10.53 -11.32
C ALA A 52 -2.43 -10.26 -11.96
N VAL A 53 -2.73 -8.98 -12.17
CA VAL A 53 -3.87 -8.50 -12.96
C VAL A 53 -3.30 -7.59 -14.04
N MET A 54 -3.32 -8.05 -15.28
CA MET A 54 -2.81 -7.32 -16.44
C MET A 54 -3.98 -6.63 -17.14
N PRO A 55 -3.84 -5.33 -17.47
CA PRO A 55 -4.86 -4.62 -18.23
C PRO A 55 -4.96 -5.21 -19.64
N GLY A 56 -6.17 -5.50 -20.10
CA GLY A 56 -6.44 -5.84 -21.51
C GLY A 56 -7.29 -4.80 -22.25
N GLY A 57 -7.68 -3.71 -21.57
CA GLY A 57 -8.46 -2.60 -22.11
C GLY A 57 -8.23 -1.31 -21.31
N GLU A 58 -9.15 -0.35 -21.42
CA GLU A 58 -9.08 0.97 -20.75
C GLU A 58 -9.56 0.93 -19.28
N ASP A 59 -9.20 -0.12 -18.54
CA ASP A 59 -9.60 -0.25 -17.14
C ASP A 59 -8.76 0.66 -16.23
N SER A 60 -9.38 1.31 -15.26
CA SER A 60 -8.68 2.24 -14.36
C SER A 60 -7.79 1.50 -13.37
N ALA A 61 -6.75 2.17 -12.85
CA ALA A 61 -5.89 1.59 -11.83
C ALA A 61 -6.67 1.15 -10.57
N VAL A 62 -7.69 1.93 -10.19
CA VAL A 62 -8.59 1.60 -9.07
C VAL A 62 -9.35 0.31 -9.33
N ALA A 63 -10.00 0.17 -10.50
CA ALA A 63 -10.76 -1.03 -10.83
C ALA A 63 -9.86 -2.28 -10.90
N ARG A 64 -8.65 -2.15 -11.46
CA ARG A 64 -7.65 -3.23 -11.46
C ARG A 64 -7.23 -3.62 -10.05
N MET A 65 -6.98 -2.65 -9.17
CA MET A 65 -6.60 -2.92 -7.78
C MET A 65 -7.75 -3.52 -6.96
N GLN A 66 -9.00 -3.15 -7.24
CA GLN A 66 -10.17 -3.83 -6.67
C GLN A 66 -10.25 -5.28 -7.12
N LEU A 67 -9.99 -5.57 -8.40
CA LEU A 67 -9.94 -6.93 -8.93
C LEU A 67 -8.79 -7.72 -8.30
N TYR A 68 -7.59 -7.14 -8.22
CA TYR A 68 -6.44 -7.72 -7.55
C TYR A 68 -6.76 -8.09 -6.09
N SER A 69 -7.31 -7.15 -5.31
CA SER A 69 -7.69 -7.40 -3.92
C SER A 69 -8.74 -8.51 -3.79
N LYS A 70 -9.71 -8.61 -4.70
CA LYS A 70 -10.69 -9.73 -4.69
C LYS A 70 -10.02 -11.09 -4.92
N ILE A 71 -9.02 -11.16 -5.81
CA ILE A 71 -8.25 -12.39 -6.06
C ILE A 71 -7.43 -12.73 -4.81
N ILE A 72 -6.72 -11.77 -4.24
CA ILE A 72 -5.96 -11.95 -2.99
C ILE A 72 -6.87 -12.44 -1.85
N CYS A 73 -8.03 -11.80 -1.64
CA CYS A 73 -9.00 -12.22 -0.62
C CYS A 73 -9.54 -13.63 -0.85
N SER A 74 -9.57 -14.10 -2.10
CA SER A 74 -9.94 -15.47 -2.45
C SER A 74 -8.81 -16.46 -2.15
N CYS A 75 -7.55 -16.07 -2.40
CA CYS A 75 -6.37 -16.86 -2.02
C CYS A 75 -6.22 -16.98 -0.49
N LEU A 76 -6.48 -15.89 0.25
CA LEU A 76 -6.44 -15.86 1.71
C LEU A 76 -7.56 -16.65 2.39
N ALA A 77 -8.54 -17.16 1.63
CA ALA A 77 -9.53 -18.08 2.19
C ALA A 77 -8.97 -19.49 2.42
N ASP A 78 -7.79 -19.81 1.85
CA ASP A 78 -7.08 -21.05 2.13
C ASP A 78 -6.44 -21.00 3.53
N ALA A 79 -6.64 -22.06 4.32
CA ALA A 79 -6.13 -22.13 5.69
C ALA A 79 -4.60 -22.15 5.78
N ASN A 80 -3.88 -22.42 4.69
CA ASN A 80 -2.42 -22.39 4.63
C ASN A 80 -1.85 -21.01 4.26
N ALA A 81 -2.70 -20.03 3.92
CA ALA A 81 -2.25 -18.70 3.57
C ALA A 81 -1.81 -17.93 4.82
N LEU A 82 -0.50 -17.66 4.94
CA LEU A 82 0.08 -17.01 6.12
C LEU A 82 0.00 -15.47 6.10
N GLY A 83 -0.08 -14.86 4.91
CA GLY A 83 -0.12 -13.41 4.74
C GLY A 83 -0.05 -12.98 3.28
N VAL A 84 -0.10 -11.67 3.05
CA VAL A 84 0.06 -11.06 1.72
C VAL A 84 1.25 -10.12 1.75
N TYR A 85 2.30 -10.45 1.00
CA TYR A 85 3.43 -9.55 0.79
C TYR A 85 3.13 -8.61 -0.39
N THR A 86 2.87 -7.33 -0.09
CA THR A 86 2.58 -6.29 -1.09
C THR A 86 2.81 -4.90 -0.50
N SER A 87 3.01 -3.89 -1.35
CA SER A 87 3.21 -2.50 -0.92
C SER A 87 4.30 -2.34 0.16
N GLY A 88 5.40 -3.08 0.06
CA GLY A 88 6.54 -2.98 0.97
C GLY A 88 6.31 -3.55 2.38
N THR A 89 5.26 -4.34 2.59
CA THR A 89 5.04 -5.03 3.87
C THR A 89 4.23 -6.32 3.73
N VAL A 90 4.10 -7.08 4.82
CA VAL A 90 3.26 -8.28 4.87
C VAL A 90 2.02 -8.03 5.72
N PHE A 91 0.84 -8.18 5.13
CA PHE A 91 -0.44 -8.03 5.82
C PHE A 91 -0.95 -9.37 6.37
N ALA A 92 -1.51 -9.34 7.57
CA ALA A 92 -2.21 -10.47 8.15
C ALA A 92 -3.45 -10.84 7.30
N PRO A 93 -3.77 -12.14 7.09
CA PRO A 93 -4.91 -12.56 6.28
C PRO A 93 -6.24 -11.95 6.71
N ASP A 94 -6.53 -11.95 8.01
CA ASP A 94 -7.80 -11.43 8.54
C ASP A 94 -7.91 -9.91 8.41
N PHE A 95 -6.80 -9.19 8.62
CA PHE A 95 -6.74 -7.74 8.38
C PHE A 95 -6.99 -7.42 6.90
N TYR A 96 -6.29 -8.10 5.98
CA TYR A 96 -6.47 -7.84 4.55
C TYR A 96 -7.91 -8.12 4.12
N ARG A 97 -8.49 -9.24 4.58
CA ARG A 97 -9.87 -9.63 4.25
C ARG A 97 -10.91 -8.68 4.86
N SER A 98 -10.68 -8.14 6.05
CA SER A 98 -11.61 -7.19 6.69
C SER A 98 -11.65 -5.87 5.93
N VAL A 99 -10.50 -5.28 5.60
CA VAL A 99 -10.42 -4.03 4.82
C VAL A 99 -10.95 -4.25 3.40
N CYS A 100 -10.63 -5.38 2.77
CA CYS A 100 -11.17 -5.79 1.47
C CYS A 100 -12.71 -5.90 1.46
N ALA A 101 -13.33 -6.27 2.59
CA ALA A 101 -14.78 -6.38 2.69
C ALA A 101 -15.49 -5.02 2.58
N GLU A 102 -14.81 -3.91 2.88
CA GLU A 102 -15.33 -2.54 2.76
C GLU A 102 -15.68 -2.19 1.29
N MET A 103 -15.03 -2.83 0.32
CA MET A 103 -15.39 -2.71 -1.11
C MET A 103 -16.84 -3.10 -1.39
N ARG A 104 -17.43 -4.00 -0.58
CA ARG A 104 -18.85 -4.36 -0.72
C ARG A 104 -19.80 -3.20 -0.40
N GLN A 105 -19.31 -2.21 0.33
CA GLN A 105 -20.02 -0.99 0.69
C GLN A 105 -19.64 0.18 -0.24
N GLY A 106 -18.91 -0.08 -1.33
CA GLY A 106 -18.45 0.92 -2.29
C GLY A 106 -17.24 1.74 -1.82
N GLN A 107 -16.61 1.37 -0.70
CA GLN A 107 -15.40 2.04 -0.20
C GLN A 107 -14.14 1.53 -0.89
N LEU A 108 -13.11 2.38 -1.00
CA LEU A 108 -11.80 1.99 -1.50
C LEU A 108 -10.93 1.51 -0.34
N PRO A 109 -10.37 0.28 -0.40
CA PRO A 109 -9.58 -0.31 0.67
C PRO A 109 -8.13 0.20 0.63
N VAL A 110 -7.94 1.52 0.69
CA VAL A 110 -6.64 2.19 0.58
C VAL A 110 -5.59 1.65 1.57
N PRO A 111 -5.92 1.31 2.84
CA PRO A 111 -4.94 0.80 3.80
C PRO A 111 -4.24 -0.53 3.41
N ILE A 112 -4.80 -1.29 2.47
CA ILE A 112 -4.18 -2.53 1.94
C ILE A 112 -3.56 -2.34 0.55
N TRP A 113 -3.71 -1.16 -0.02
CA TRP A 113 -3.10 -0.77 -1.29
C TRP A 113 -1.85 0.08 -1.08
N VAL A 114 -1.87 0.95 -0.07
CA VAL A 114 -0.77 1.86 0.25
C VAL A 114 -0.39 1.62 1.70
N PHE A 115 0.82 1.11 1.90
CA PHE A 115 1.40 1.01 3.23
C PHE A 115 1.96 2.37 3.64
N LEU A 116 1.72 2.77 4.89
CA LEU A 116 2.32 3.95 5.49
C LEU A 116 3.39 3.50 6.47
N GLY A 117 4.64 3.78 6.17
CA GLY A 117 5.73 3.56 7.10
C GLY A 117 5.88 4.75 8.04
N LEU A 118 6.12 4.48 9.32
CA LEU A 118 6.27 5.47 10.37
C LEU A 118 7.62 5.29 11.08
N TYR A 119 8.31 6.39 11.36
CA TYR A 119 9.53 6.35 12.16
C TYR A 119 9.79 7.70 12.86
N GLN A 120 10.67 7.67 13.85
CA GLN A 120 11.05 8.84 14.65
C GLN A 120 12.56 9.03 14.61
N ASP A 121 13.01 10.28 14.56
CA ASP A 121 14.40 10.67 14.69
C ASP A 121 14.54 11.95 15.54
N GLU A 122 15.76 12.49 15.65
CA GLU A 122 16.03 13.71 16.42
C GLU A 122 15.27 14.95 15.89
N GLY A 123 14.86 14.93 14.61
CA GLY A 123 14.12 16.02 13.97
C GLY A 123 12.62 15.96 14.19
N GLY A 124 12.07 14.79 14.53
CA GLY A 124 10.66 14.60 14.87
C GLY A 124 10.05 13.32 14.30
N ASN A 125 8.75 13.38 14.05
CA ASN A 125 7.98 12.25 13.52
C ASN A 125 7.94 12.28 11.99
N ASN A 126 8.09 11.11 11.38
CA ASN A 126 8.17 10.95 9.94
C ASN A 126 7.19 9.88 9.46
N ALA A 127 6.65 10.08 8.26
CA ALA A 127 5.79 9.12 7.58
C ALA A 127 6.13 9.07 6.09
N TYR A 128 6.00 7.91 5.47
CA TYR A 128 6.21 7.72 4.03
C TYR A 128 5.21 6.71 3.46
N THR A 129 4.95 6.80 2.15
CA THR A 129 4.08 5.85 1.46
C THR A 129 4.87 4.83 0.64
N ILE A 130 4.33 3.62 0.54
CA ILE A 130 4.70 2.64 -0.48
C ILE A 130 3.40 2.10 -1.09
N GLY A 131 3.24 2.20 -2.41
CA GLY A 131 2.07 1.69 -3.13
C GLY A 131 1.25 2.76 -3.84
N MET A 132 1.70 4.02 -3.91
CA MET A 132 1.05 5.03 -4.77
C MET A 132 1.34 4.77 -6.26
N ARG A 133 2.48 4.16 -6.58
CA ARG A 133 2.93 3.93 -7.97
C ARG A 133 2.03 3.01 -8.80
N GLN A 134 1.28 2.11 -8.16
CA GLN A 134 0.26 1.27 -8.83
C GLN A 134 -0.92 2.09 -9.39
N PHE A 135 -1.06 3.34 -8.94
CA PHE A 135 -2.04 4.32 -9.45
C PHE A 135 -1.39 5.42 -10.31
N ASP A 136 -0.15 5.22 -10.75
CA ASP A 136 0.63 6.21 -11.50
C ASP A 136 0.83 7.53 -10.74
N LYS A 137 0.89 7.45 -9.40
CA LYS A 137 1.13 8.60 -8.51
C LYS A 137 2.51 8.50 -7.85
N MET A 138 3.09 9.66 -7.51
CA MET A 138 4.32 9.71 -6.72
C MET A 138 4.07 9.23 -5.29
N GLU A 139 5.07 8.58 -4.70
CA GLU A 139 5.08 8.34 -3.25
C GLU A 139 5.26 9.68 -2.51
N MET A 140 4.82 9.72 -1.26
CA MET A 140 4.75 10.94 -0.44
C MET A 140 5.45 10.75 0.89
N GLU A 141 5.95 11.84 1.46
CA GLU A 141 6.60 11.86 2.78
C GLU A 141 6.15 13.06 3.63
N ILE A 142 5.93 12.82 4.92
CA ILE A 142 5.90 13.86 5.95
C ILE A 142 7.20 13.70 6.75
N ARG A 143 7.94 14.79 6.95
CA ARG A 143 9.28 14.74 7.56
C ARG A 143 9.41 15.72 8.71
N ALA A 144 10.06 15.28 9.79
CA ALA A 144 10.36 16.09 10.98
C ALA A 144 9.12 16.83 11.53
N SER A 145 7.95 16.19 11.46
CA SER A 145 6.71 16.76 11.98
C SER A 145 6.74 16.79 13.50
N GLN A 146 6.16 17.84 14.07
CA GLN A 146 5.97 17.98 15.51
C GLN A 146 4.60 17.42 15.96
N HIS A 147 3.75 17.02 15.02
CA HIS A 147 2.51 16.30 15.29
C HIS A 147 2.79 14.85 15.69
N ASP A 148 1.85 14.21 16.38
CA ASP A 148 2.04 12.82 16.80
C ASP A 148 1.93 11.83 15.61
N LEU A 149 2.41 10.60 15.82
CA LEU A 149 2.45 9.58 14.77
C LEU A 149 1.05 9.21 14.23
N ASN A 150 0.01 9.28 15.06
CA ASN A 150 -1.35 8.94 14.65
C ASN A 150 -1.93 10.04 13.76
N ASP A 151 -1.66 11.31 14.10
CA ASP A 151 -2.10 12.47 13.33
C ASP A 151 -1.45 12.50 11.95
N ILE A 152 -0.13 12.29 11.87
CA ILE A 152 0.56 12.25 10.57
C ILE A 152 0.10 11.05 9.74
N HIS A 153 -0.15 9.90 10.39
CA HIS A 153 -0.66 8.71 9.71
C HIS A 153 -2.05 8.95 9.12
N GLY A 154 -2.99 9.45 9.93
CA GLY A 154 -4.35 9.75 9.49
C GLY A 154 -4.40 10.79 8.38
N THR A 155 -3.59 11.85 8.51
CA THR A 155 -3.44 12.91 7.50
C THR A 155 -2.93 12.34 6.19
N LEU A 156 -1.81 11.60 6.21
CA LEU A 156 -1.21 11.05 5.00
C LEU A 156 -2.12 10.02 4.33
N LEU A 157 -2.78 9.16 5.12
CA LEU A 157 -3.74 8.18 4.61
C LEU A 157 -4.94 8.86 3.95
N GLY A 158 -5.44 9.94 4.54
CA GLY A 158 -6.50 10.77 3.96
C GLY A 158 -6.09 11.39 2.62
N ILE A 159 -4.86 11.86 2.50
CA ILE A 159 -4.30 12.39 1.25
C ILE A 159 -4.22 11.27 0.19
N CYS A 160 -3.70 10.09 0.55
CA CYS A 160 -3.68 8.92 -0.35
C CYS A 160 -5.10 8.58 -0.85
N ALA A 161 -6.08 8.51 0.05
CA ALA A 161 -7.45 8.18 -0.30
C ALA A 161 -8.10 9.23 -1.21
N TYR A 162 -7.84 10.52 -0.96
CA TYR A 162 -8.29 11.60 -1.83
C TYR A 162 -7.68 11.48 -3.24
N ILE A 163 -6.35 11.36 -3.32
CA ILE A 163 -5.61 11.23 -4.59
C ILE A 163 -6.13 10.05 -5.42
N ILE A 164 -6.29 8.88 -4.78
CA ILE A 164 -6.73 7.66 -5.46
C ILE A 164 -8.19 7.76 -5.88
N SER A 165 -9.08 8.25 -5.01
CA SER A 165 -10.52 8.30 -5.31
C SER A 165 -10.89 9.35 -6.35
N GLN A 166 -10.18 10.48 -6.37
CA GLN A 166 -10.44 11.60 -7.28
C GLN A 166 -9.50 11.62 -8.50
N ASP A 167 -8.61 10.63 -8.61
CA ASP A 167 -7.56 10.56 -9.64
C ASP A 167 -6.73 11.85 -9.77
N VAL A 168 -6.44 12.50 -8.64
CA VAL A 168 -5.69 13.76 -8.61
C VAL A 168 -4.21 13.47 -8.81
N THR A 169 -3.50 14.34 -9.55
CA THR A 169 -2.03 14.33 -9.61
C THR A 169 -1.53 15.60 -8.95
N LEU A 170 -0.73 15.43 -7.90
CA LEU A 170 -0.10 16.55 -7.19
C LEU A 170 1.26 16.87 -7.81
N HIS A 171 1.60 18.15 -7.86
CA HIS A 171 2.85 18.66 -8.42
C HIS A 171 3.65 19.48 -7.40
N ASP A 172 4.94 19.65 -7.70
CA ASP A 172 5.82 20.53 -6.92
C ASP A 172 5.28 21.96 -6.86
N GLY A 173 5.27 22.54 -5.66
CA GLY A 173 4.81 23.91 -5.43
C GLY A 173 3.30 24.06 -5.21
N GLU A 174 2.50 23.01 -5.40
CA GLU A 174 1.08 23.01 -5.07
C GLU A 174 0.83 22.94 -3.55
N THR A 175 -0.43 23.04 -3.16
CA THR A 175 -0.88 22.86 -1.77
C THR A 175 -2.01 21.85 -1.71
N ILE A 176 -2.12 21.14 -0.58
CA ILE A 176 -3.23 20.24 -0.28
C ILE A 176 -3.75 20.53 1.13
N GLY A 177 -5.06 20.38 1.33
CA GLY A 177 -5.66 20.54 2.65
C GLY A 177 -7.04 19.92 2.71
N PHE A 178 -7.47 19.56 3.92
CA PHE A 178 -8.79 19.00 4.18
C PHE A 178 -9.85 20.07 4.47
N SER A 179 -9.46 21.34 4.52
CA SER A 179 -10.35 22.51 4.64
C SER A 179 -9.82 23.66 3.78
N ALA A 180 -10.63 24.72 3.61
CA ALA A 180 -10.23 25.91 2.86
C ALA A 180 -9.06 26.67 3.53
N GLU A 181 -8.93 26.54 4.85
CA GLU A 181 -7.94 27.21 5.67
C GLU A 181 -6.62 26.42 5.74
N GLN A 182 -6.67 25.10 5.60
CA GLN A 182 -5.48 24.25 5.62
C GLN A 182 -4.79 24.26 4.25
N GLN A 183 -3.53 24.67 4.20
CA GLN A 183 -2.72 24.65 2.98
C GLN A 183 -1.35 24.06 3.28
N LEU A 184 -1.25 22.73 3.16
CA LEU A 184 0.00 21.99 3.31
C LEU A 184 0.78 22.11 2.02
N ARG A 185 1.96 22.74 2.08
CA ARG A 185 2.82 22.92 0.92
C ARG A 185 3.40 21.60 0.46
N ILE A 186 3.40 21.39 -0.85
CA ILE A 186 3.99 20.23 -1.51
C ILE A 186 5.31 20.66 -2.14
N SER A 187 6.35 19.85 -1.95
CA SER A 187 7.62 20.00 -2.65
C SER A 187 8.18 18.66 -3.10
N ARG A 188 8.70 18.57 -4.31
CA ARG A 188 9.42 17.39 -4.79
C ARG A 188 10.82 17.34 -4.18
N SER A 189 11.23 16.16 -3.72
CA SER A 189 12.58 15.95 -3.17
C SER A 189 13.03 14.49 -3.32
N PRO A 190 14.35 14.22 -3.27
CA PRO A 190 14.85 12.85 -3.14
C PRO A 190 14.22 12.16 -1.93
N ALA A 191 13.79 10.91 -2.09
CA ALA A 191 13.16 10.17 -0.99
C ALA A 191 14.18 9.90 0.13
N ILE A 192 13.72 9.89 1.38
CA ILE A 192 14.55 9.44 2.52
C ILE A 192 14.19 8.00 2.90
N ALA A 193 12.91 7.64 2.82
CA ALA A 193 12.41 6.32 3.12
C ALA A 193 11.48 5.77 2.01
N GLY A 194 11.08 4.50 2.13
CA GLY A 194 10.12 3.89 1.21
C GLY A 194 10.68 3.37 -0.12
N GLY A 195 11.99 3.56 -0.38
CA GLY A 195 12.69 2.95 -1.52
C GLY A 195 12.43 3.60 -2.89
N ALA A 196 11.60 4.64 -2.97
CA ALA A 196 11.48 5.48 -4.16
C ALA A 196 12.75 6.34 -4.35
N GLU A 197 13.04 6.78 -5.57
CA GLU A 197 14.14 7.74 -5.82
C GLU A 197 13.72 9.17 -5.41
N GLU A 198 12.48 9.53 -5.69
CA GLU A 198 11.90 10.85 -5.40
C GLU A 198 10.46 10.71 -4.88
N THR A 199 10.08 11.67 -4.04
CA THR A 199 8.76 11.75 -3.39
C THR A 199 8.23 13.19 -3.40
N LEU A 200 6.93 13.32 -3.14
CA LEU A 200 6.31 14.59 -2.78
C LEU A 200 6.34 14.74 -1.25
N LYS A 201 7.11 15.71 -0.76
CA LYS A 201 7.12 16.09 0.65
C LYS A 201 5.91 16.97 0.95
N ILE A 202 5.12 16.58 1.96
CA ILE A 202 3.99 17.34 2.50
C ILE A 202 4.44 18.05 3.78
N ALA A 203 4.29 19.38 3.83
CA ALA A 203 4.64 20.18 4.99
C ALA A 203 3.54 20.15 6.06
N TYR A 204 3.54 19.10 6.89
CA TYR A 204 2.60 18.87 7.99
C TYR A 204 3.31 18.83 9.35
#